data_AF-A0A7S0G6M1-F1
#
_entry.id   AF-A0A7S0G6M1-F1
#
_cell.length_a   1.000
_cell.length_b   1.000
_cell.length_c   1.000
_cell.angle_alpha   90.00
_cell.angle_beta   90.00
_cell.angle_gamma   90.00
#
_symmetry.space_group_name_H-M   'P 1'
#
loop_
_entity.id
_entity.type
_entity.pdbx_description
1 polymer ?
#
loop_
_entity_poly.entity_id
_entity_poly.type
_entity_poly.pdbx_seq_one_letter_code
_entity_poly.pdbx_strand_id
1 'polypeptide(L)'
;QLEALIEGAKEYPTVSISALSSKTATVVSNTMDSATTLTWGIFPNQEILQPWVLDPVSFKAWSDEAFRIWRSLASHYGLDSNSSKTINRIADTYYLVSMLDNDYAQGDIFKVISESIRN
;
A
#
# COMPACT_ATOMS: atom_id res chain seq x y z
N GLN A 1 11.05 -9.32 3.86
CA GLN A 1 9.57 -9.38 3.78
C GLN A 1 9.05 -8.61 2.57
N LEU A 2 9.31 -7.30 2.41
CA LEU A 2 8.88 -6.58 1.21
C LEU A 2 9.49 -7.15 -0.09
N GLU A 3 10.80 -7.42 -0.10
CA GLU A 3 11.47 -8.00 -1.28
C GLU A 3 10.89 -9.38 -1.64
N ALA A 4 10.64 -10.23 -0.64
CA ALA A 4 10.00 -11.53 -0.84
C ALA A 4 8.57 -11.39 -1.40
N LEU A 5 7.80 -10.40 -0.91
CA LEU A 5 6.47 -10.08 -1.43
C LEU A 5 6.53 -9.64 -2.91
N ILE A 6 7.47 -8.77 -3.25
CA ILE A 6 7.65 -8.29 -4.63
C ILE A 6 8.10 -9.43 -5.55
N GLU A 7 9.00 -10.29 -5.08
CA GLU A 7 9.48 -11.43 -5.85
C GLU A 7 8.35 -12.44 -6.11
N GLY A 8 7.61 -12.85 -5.07
CA GLY A 8 6.49 -13.78 -5.22
C GLY A 8 5.35 -13.20 -6.04
N ALA A 9 5.10 -11.88 -5.96
CA ALA A 9 4.11 -11.23 -6.81
C ALA A 9 4.46 -11.25 -8.31
N LYS A 10 5.71 -11.54 -8.72
CA LYS A 10 6.05 -11.70 -10.14
C LYS A 10 5.35 -12.90 -10.80
N GLU A 11 4.97 -13.90 -10.01
CA GLU A 11 4.18 -15.05 -10.50
C GLU A 11 2.71 -14.67 -10.77
N TYR A 12 2.29 -13.49 -10.32
CA TYR A 12 0.92 -12.99 -10.38
C TYR A 12 0.86 -11.69 -11.21
N PRO A 13 0.77 -11.78 -12.55
CA PRO A 13 0.84 -10.61 -13.43
C PRO A 13 -0.34 -9.63 -13.27
N THR A 14 -1.43 -10.05 -12.64
CA THR A 14 -2.59 -9.20 -12.33
C THR A 14 -2.37 -8.33 -11.10
N VAL A 15 -1.34 -8.62 -10.29
CA VAL A 15 -1.10 -7.95 -9.02
C VAL A 15 -0.22 -6.73 -9.21
N SER A 16 -0.70 -5.61 -8.69
CA SER A 16 0.02 -4.33 -8.65
C SER A 16 0.40 -3.99 -7.21
N ILE A 17 1.65 -3.64 -6.96
CA ILE A 17 2.20 -3.29 -5.65
C ILE A 17 2.86 -1.91 -5.75
N SER A 18 2.65 -1.09 -4.73
CA SER A 18 3.38 0.16 -4.49
C SER A 18 3.77 0.23 -3.02
N ALA A 19 5.06 0.41 -2.73
CA ALA A 19 5.57 0.45 -1.37
C ALA A 19 6.45 1.68 -1.13
N LEU A 20 6.34 2.31 0.05
CA LEU A 20 7.13 3.46 0.45
C LEU A 20 7.58 3.36 1.91
N SER A 21 8.79 3.82 2.20
CA SER A 21 9.31 4.00 3.56
C SER A 21 9.55 5.47 3.87
N SER A 22 9.31 5.86 5.13
CA SER A 22 9.53 7.23 5.62
C SER A 22 10.97 7.73 5.45
N LYS A 23 11.96 6.83 5.37
CA LYS A 23 13.38 7.18 5.25
C LYS A 23 13.86 7.33 3.82
N THR A 24 13.42 6.44 2.92
CA THR A 24 13.96 6.39 1.55
C THR A 24 13.15 7.25 0.59
N ALA A 25 11.89 7.57 0.92
CA ALA A 25 10.92 8.27 0.06
C ALA A 25 10.82 7.69 -1.37
N THR A 26 11.34 6.49 -1.57
CA THR A 26 11.45 5.81 -2.86
C THR A 26 10.28 4.87 -2.95
N VAL A 27 9.45 5.06 -3.97
CA VAL A 27 8.35 4.16 -4.27
C VAL A 27 8.92 2.96 -5.01
N VAL A 28 8.71 1.77 -4.46
CA VAL A 28 8.95 0.51 -5.19
C VAL A 28 7.63 0.08 -5.79
N SER A 29 7.56 0.01 -7.13
CA SER A 29 6.33 -0.26 -7.87
C SER A 29 6.59 -1.26 -9.00
N ASN A 30 5.64 -2.16 -9.25
CA ASN A 30 5.59 -3.00 -10.47
C ASN A 30 4.51 -2.52 -11.46
N THR A 31 3.88 -1.37 -11.19
CA THR A 31 2.82 -0.74 -12.00
C THR A 31 3.32 0.55 -12.64
N MET A 32 2.66 0.98 -13.73
CA MET A 32 2.90 2.27 -14.38
C MET A 32 2.51 3.45 -13.46
N ASP A 33 3.07 4.63 -13.75
CA ASP A 33 2.77 5.90 -13.06
C ASP A 33 1.40 6.48 -13.47
N SER A 34 0.35 5.65 -13.50
CA SER A 34 -1.02 6.05 -13.85
C SER A 34 -2.01 5.58 -12.81
N ALA A 35 -3.12 6.32 -12.66
CA ALA A 35 -4.19 5.93 -11.76
C ALA A 35 -4.87 4.62 -12.20
N THR A 36 -5.17 3.74 -11.24
CA THR A 36 -5.91 2.50 -11.44
C THR A 36 -7.33 2.64 -10.90
N THR A 37 -8.34 2.35 -11.72
CA THR A 37 -9.74 2.39 -11.28
C THR A 37 -10.08 1.20 -10.41
N LEU A 38 -10.59 1.46 -9.20
CA LEU A 38 -10.93 0.43 -8.21
C LEU A 38 -12.42 0.10 -8.18
N THR A 39 -13.26 1.09 -8.50
CA THR A 39 -14.70 0.91 -8.50
C THR A 39 -15.27 1.67 -9.68
N TRP A 40 -16.06 0.98 -10.49
CA TRP A 40 -16.77 1.56 -11.61
C TRP A 40 -18.20 1.06 -11.67
N GLY A 41 -19.07 1.81 -12.32
CA GLY A 41 -20.47 1.47 -12.51
C GLY A 41 -20.93 1.76 -13.94
N ILE A 42 -21.75 0.85 -14.46
CA ILE A 42 -22.40 0.98 -15.78
C ILE A 42 -23.90 1.12 -15.52
N PHE A 43 -24.47 2.24 -15.95
CA PHE A 43 -25.89 2.54 -15.76
C PHE A 43 -26.55 2.86 -17.11
N PRO A 44 -27.79 2.44 -17.35
CA PRO A 44 -28.50 2.75 -18.60
C PRO A 44 -28.57 4.26 -18.85
N ASN A 45 -28.26 4.67 -20.08
CA ASN A 45 -28.30 6.06 -20.53
C ASN A 45 -27.38 7.02 -19.74
N GLN A 46 -26.31 6.51 -19.15
CA GLN A 46 -25.28 7.29 -18.47
C GLN A 46 -23.88 6.88 -18.94
N GLU A 47 -22.91 7.78 -18.80
CA GLU A 47 -21.50 7.46 -18.99
C GLU A 47 -21.00 6.54 -17.87
N ILE A 48 -19.89 5.84 -18.13
CA ILE A 48 -19.25 4.98 -17.12
C ILE A 48 -18.75 5.86 -15.97
N LEU A 49 -19.21 5.57 -14.76
CA LEU A 49 -18.78 6.29 -13.55
C LEU A 49 -17.63 5.53 -12.89
N GLN A 50 -16.58 6.24 -12.47
CA GLN A 50 -15.38 5.67 -11.86
C GLN A 50 -14.98 6.48 -10.61
N PRO A 51 -15.76 6.40 -9.53
CA PRO A 51 -15.58 7.29 -8.38
C PRO A 51 -14.31 7.03 -7.56
N TRP A 52 -13.78 5.81 -7.57
CA TRP A 52 -12.63 5.42 -6.75
C TRP A 52 -11.48 4.96 -7.61
N VAL A 53 -10.36 5.65 -7.47
CA VAL A 53 -9.10 5.35 -8.17
C VAL A 53 -7.95 5.28 -7.17
N LEU A 54 -6.97 4.42 -7.43
CA LEU A 54 -5.67 4.46 -6.78
C LEU A 54 -4.71 5.23 -7.67
N ASP A 55 -4.27 6.40 -7.20
CA ASP A 55 -3.31 7.25 -7.91
C ASP A 55 -1.95 7.25 -7.17
N PRO A 56 -0.82 6.96 -7.84
CA PRO A 56 0.50 6.93 -7.20
C PRO A 56 0.89 8.25 -6.53
N VAL A 57 0.51 9.39 -7.11
CA VAL A 57 0.79 10.72 -6.52
C VAL A 57 0.02 10.91 -5.22
N SER A 58 -1.26 10.56 -5.22
CA SER A 58 -2.13 10.57 -4.04
C SER A 58 -1.65 9.60 -2.97
N PHE A 59 -1.20 8.39 -3.35
CA PHE A 59 -0.63 7.42 -2.41
C PHE A 59 0.61 7.97 -1.72
N LYS A 60 1.52 8.62 -2.47
CA LYS A 60 2.70 9.28 -1.89
C LYS A 60 2.31 10.38 -0.91
N ALA A 61 1.41 11.29 -1.31
CA ALA A 61 0.94 12.36 -0.42
C ALA A 61 0.27 11.82 0.86
N TRP A 62 -0.54 10.77 0.73
CA TRP A 62 -1.17 10.11 1.87
C TRP A 62 -0.15 9.40 2.78
N SER A 63 0.93 8.85 2.21
CA SER A 63 1.95 8.15 3.00
C SER A 63 2.66 9.06 4.01
N ASP A 64 2.93 10.31 3.66
CA ASP A 64 3.53 11.30 4.56
C ASP A 64 2.60 11.57 5.76
N GLU A 65 1.30 11.69 5.52
CA GLU A 65 0.31 11.86 6.58
C GLU A 65 0.18 10.60 7.44
N ALA A 66 0.18 9.41 6.83
CA ALA A 66 0.14 8.14 7.56
C ALA A 66 1.33 8.02 8.55
N PHE A 67 2.56 8.31 8.13
CA PHE A 67 3.71 8.30 9.03
C PHE A 67 3.62 9.38 10.12
N ARG A 68 3.07 10.56 9.82
CA ARG A 68 2.82 11.61 10.83
C ARG A 68 1.81 11.16 11.88
N ILE A 69 0.77 10.43 11.50
CA ILE A 69 -0.19 9.86 12.44
C ILE A 69 0.51 8.92 13.43
N TRP A 70 1.40 8.04 12.97
CA TRP A 70 2.19 7.18 13.85
C TRP A 70 3.05 7.99 14.85
N ARG A 71 3.69 9.07 14.39
CA ARG A 71 4.49 9.94 15.29
C ARG A 71 3.64 10.68 16.31
N SER A 72 2.49 11.18 15.88
CA SER A 72 1.50 11.79 16.77
C SER A 72 1.04 10.78 17.82
N LEU A 73 0.72 9.55 17.42
CA LEU A 73 0.35 8.49 18.36
C LEU A 73 1.47 8.21 19.37
N ALA A 74 2.74 8.19 18.94
CA ALA A 74 3.88 8.00 19.83
C ALA A 74 3.98 9.11 20.89
N SER A 75 3.70 10.37 20.53
CA SER A 75 3.80 11.51 21.45
C SER A 75 2.71 11.54 22.52
N HIS A 76 1.64 10.77 22.38
CA HIS A 76 0.63 10.60 23.45
C HIS A 76 1.15 9.74 24.61
N TYR A 77 2.27 9.03 24.41
CA TYR A 77 2.96 8.31 25.46
C TYR A 77 4.15 9.14 25.97
N GLY A 78 4.58 8.90 27.21
CA GLY A 78 5.79 9.54 27.74
C GLY A 78 6.99 9.28 26.81
N LEU A 79 7.82 10.31 26.59
CA LEU A 79 8.90 10.31 25.58
C LEU A 79 9.80 9.07 25.67
N ASP A 80 10.10 8.60 26.88
CA ASP A 80 10.97 7.44 27.12
C ASP A 80 10.24 6.11 27.33
N SER A 81 8.92 6.10 27.22
CA SER A 81 8.12 4.89 27.38
C SER A 81 8.43 3.86 26.28
N ASN A 82 8.32 2.58 26.64
CA ASN A 82 8.46 1.49 25.68
C ASN A 82 7.44 1.59 24.52
N SER A 83 6.24 2.12 24.80
CA SER A 83 5.20 2.36 23.80
C SER A 83 5.64 3.39 22.76
N SER A 84 6.09 4.58 23.21
CA SER A 84 6.60 5.63 22.30
C SER A 84 7.75 5.10 21.44
N LYS A 85 8.73 4.41 22.04
CA LYS A 85 9.87 3.82 21.32
C LYS A 85 9.44 2.79 20.28
N THR A 86 8.46 1.95 20.61
CA THR A 86 7.94 0.92 19.69
C THR A 86 7.25 1.54 18.48
N ILE A 87 6.37 2.51 18.71
CA ILE A 87 5.60 3.19 17.64
C ILE A 87 6.55 3.99 16.73
N ASN A 88 7.52 4.70 17.31
CA ASN A 88 8.55 5.39 16.54
C ASN A 88 9.38 4.43 15.69
N ARG A 89 9.81 3.29 16.26
CA ARG A 89 10.51 2.24 15.51
C ARG A 89 9.67 1.75 14.33
N ILE A 90 8.38 1.53 14.50
CA ILE A 90 7.47 1.11 13.42
C ILE A 90 7.50 2.17 12.30
N ALA A 91 7.28 3.43 12.63
CA ALA A 91 7.29 4.53 11.66
C ALA A 91 8.65 4.70 10.94
N ASP A 92 9.75 4.33 11.59
CA ASP A 92 11.13 4.43 11.06
C ASP A 92 11.58 3.25 10.19
N THR A 93 11.01 2.06 10.39
CA THR A 93 11.53 0.82 9.78
C THR A 93 10.56 0.08 8.89
N TYR A 94 9.26 0.36 8.98
CA TYR A 94 8.25 -0.34 8.18
C TYR A 94 8.03 0.36 6.84
N TYR A 95 7.53 -0.42 5.88
CA TYR A 95 7.02 0.08 4.62
C TYR A 95 5.50 0.19 4.71
N LEU A 96 4.97 1.25 4.13
CA LEU A 96 3.57 1.36 3.77
C LEU A 96 3.38 0.74 2.40
N VAL A 97 2.47 -0.21 2.27
CA VAL A 97 2.26 -0.99 1.04
C VAL A 97 0.82 -0.85 0.58
N SER A 98 0.62 -0.45 -0.66
CA SER A 98 -0.63 -0.61 -1.41
C SER A 98 -0.48 -1.81 -2.34
N MET A 99 -1.49 -2.68 -2.37
CA MET A 99 -1.51 -3.85 -3.23
C MET A 99 -2.91 -4.02 -3.81
N LEU A 100 -2.98 -4.31 -5.10
CA LEU A 100 -4.20 -4.50 -5.86
C LEU A 100 -4.10 -5.79 -6.65
N ASP A 101 -5.20 -6.54 -6.72
CA ASP A 101 -5.36 -7.60 -7.71
C ASP A 101 -6.33 -7.10 -8.79
N ASN A 102 -5.85 -6.98 -10.02
CA ASN A 102 -6.64 -6.47 -11.14
C ASN A 102 -7.58 -7.54 -11.72
N ASP A 103 -7.48 -8.81 -11.30
CA ASP A 103 -8.49 -9.82 -11.61
C ASP A 103 -9.67 -9.71 -10.64
N TYR A 104 -10.55 -8.74 -10.87
CA TYR A 104 -11.72 -8.50 -10.01
C TYR A 104 -12.69 -9.69 -9.94
N ALA A 105 -12.60 -10.65 -10.87
CA ALA A 105 -13.51 -11.78 -10.96
C ALA A 105 -12.99 -13.03 -10.23
N GLN A 106 -11.68 -13.28 -10.30
CA GLN A 106 -11.06 -14.52 -9.80
C GLN A 106 -9.83 -14.29 -8.92
N GLY A 107 -9.46 -13.03 -8.68
CA GLY A 107 -8.29 -12.66 -7.90
C GLY A 107 -8.33 -13.15 -6.45
N ASP A 108 -7.14 -13.42 -5.90
CA ASP A 108 -6.94 -13.83 -4.52
C ASP A 108 -5.65 -13.24 -3.97
N ILE A 109 -5.74 -11.98 -3.57
CA ILE A 109 -4.61 -11.22 -3.00
C ILE A 109 -4.02 -11.89 -1.75
N PHE A 110 -4.83 -12.62 -0.96
CA PHE A 110 -4.35 -13.27 0.26
C PHE A 110 -3.49 -14.50 -0.04
N LYS A 111 -3.85 -15.26 -1.08
CA LYS A 111 -3.00 -16.34 -1.59
C LYS A 111 -1.61 -15.81 -1.94
N VAL A 112 -1.54 -14.72 -2.72
CA VAL A 112 -0.28 -14.07 -3.13
C VAL A 112 0.57 -13.70 -1.92
N ILE A 113 -0.03 -13.03 -0.93
CA ILE A 113 0.66 -12.63 0.30
C ILE A 113 1.17 -13.87 1.05
N SER A 114 0.34 -14.91 1.17
CA SER A 114 0.67 -16.10 1.95
C SER A 114 1.79 -16.92 1.32
N GLU A 115 1.81 -17.06 0.00
CA GLU A 115 2.84 -17.81 -0.73
C GLU A 115 4.15 -17.02 -0.79
N SER A 116 4.08 -15.71 -0.94
CA SER A 116 5.27 -14.85 -1.05
C SER A 116 6.02 -14.66 0.28
N ILE A 117 5.34 -14.78 1.42
CA ILE A 117 5.94 -14.53 2.76
C ILE A 117 6.33 -15.84 3.47
N ARG A 118 5.81 -16.99 3.02
CA ARG A 118 6.14 -18.31 3.62
C ARG A 118 7.47 -18.91 3.14
N ASN A 119 7.99 -18.43 2.02
CA ASN A 119 9.33 -18.77 1.51
C ASN A 119 10.39 -17.78 2.05
#